data_AF-A0A522KKM7-F1
#
_entry.id   AF-A0A522KKM7-F1
#
_cell.length_a   1.000
_cell.length_b   1.000
_cell.length_c   1.000
_cell.angle_alpha   90.00
_cell.angle_beta   90.00
_cell.angle_gamma   90.00
#
_symmetry.space_group_name_H-M   'P 1'
#
loop_
_entity.id
_entity.type
_entity.pdbx_description
1 polymer ?
#
loop_
_entity_poly.entity_id
_entity_poly.type
_entity_poly.pdbx_seq_one_letter_code
_entity_poly.pdbx_strand_id
1 'polypeptide(L)' 'MKRIFMTRDEAVHLLVQAHASASGHSSPLIQPAGNDPAKLEVLDRLLLDVRAGRVNEFRLDANDSTHIAITD' A
#
# COMPACT_ATOMS: atom_id res chain seq x y z
N MET A 1 -3.01 13.81 10.84
CA MET A 1 -3.30 13.34 9.47
C MET A 1 -2.06 13.57 8.62
N LYS A 2 -1.40 12.51 8.15
CA LYS A 2 -0.26 12.62 7.23
C LYS A 2 -0.77 12.25 5.84
N ARG A 3 -0.56 13.10 4.85
CA ARG A 3 -0.87 12.81 3.45
C ARG A 3 0.44 12.83 2.68
N ILE A 4 0.77 11.74 2.01
CA ILE A 4 1.96 11.60 1.19
C ILE A 4 1.50 11.68 -0.27
N PHE A 5 2.10 12.60 -1.01
CA PHE A 5 1.89 12.71 -2.44
C PHE A 5 3.00 11.95 -3.14
N MET A 6 2.63 11.09 -4.09
CA MET A 6 3.59 10.31 -4.86
C MET A 6 3.02 10.02 -6.24
N THR A 7 3.90 9.75 -7.20
CA THR A 7 3.49 9.36 -8.55
C THR A 7 2.84 7.99 -8.56
N ARG A 8 2.13 7.64 -9.65
CA ARG A 8 1.53 6.30 -9.78
C ARG A 8 2.58 5.20 -9.67
N ASP A 9 3.77 5.40 -10.25
CA ASP A 9 4.86 4.43 -10.18
C ASP A 9 5.35 4.22 -8.74
N GLU A 10 5.58 5.32 -8.01
CA GLU A 10 5.98 5.28 -6.60
C GLU A 10 4.92 4.61 -5.72
N ALA A 11 3.64 4.89 -5.97
CA ALA A 11 2.53 4.26 -5.26
C ALA A 11 2.48 2.75 -5.48
N VAL A 12 2.69 2.29 -6.72
CA VAL A 12 2.79 0.86 -7.04
C VAL A 12 3.98 0.24 -6.33
N HIS A 13 5.15 0.88 -6.37
CA HIS A 13 6.36 0.37 -5.72
C HIS A 13 6.18 0.20 -4.20
N LEU A 14 5.53 1.18 -3.56
CA LEU A 14 5.20 1.11 -2.14
C LEU A 14 4.23 -0.03 -1.84
N LEU A 15 3.18 -0.20 -2.64
CA LEU A 15 2.21 -1.31 -2.47
C LEU A 15 2.87 -2.69 -2.63
N VAL A 16 3.79 -2.85 -3.59
CA VAL A 16 4.57 -4.10 -3.75
C VAL A 16 5.43 -4.35 -2.51
N GLN A 17 6.10 -3.33 -1.99
CA GLN A 17 6.92 -3.45 -0.79
C GLN A 17 6.07 -3.80 0.44
N ALA A 18 4.87 -3.24 0.55
CA ALA A 18 3.91 -3.54 1.60
C ALA A 18 3.37 -4.97 1.50
N HIS A 19 3.10 -5.46 0.29
CA HIS A 19 2.73 -6.84 0.05
C HIS A 19 3.85 -7.81 0.45
N ALA A 20 5.10 -7.53 0.06
CA ALA A 20 6.25 -8.33 0.47
C ALA A 20 6.40 -8.39 2.00
N SER A 21 6.26 -7.24 2.66
CA SER A 21 6.34 -7.11 4.12
C SER A 21 5.24 -7.88 4.84
N ALA A 22 4.00 -7.78 4.36
CA ALA A 22 2.84 -8.49 4.91
C ALA A 22 2.89 -10.01 4.63
N SER A 23 3.54 -10.43 3.54
CA SER A 23 3.73 -11.83 3.18
C SER A 23 4.89 -12.50 3.96
N GLY A 24 5.49 -11.82 4.92
CA GLY A 24 6.57 -12.35 5.76
C GLY A 24 7.98 -12.19 5.18
N HIS A 25 8.16 -11.47 4.07
CA HIS A 25 9.47 -10.97 3.67
C HIS A 25 9.75 -9.67 4.44
N SER A 26 10.45 -9.78 5.56
CA SER A 26 10.80 -8.67 6.44
C SER A 26 11.41 -7.49 5.66
N SER A 27 10.63 -6.45 5.38
CA SER A 27 11.14 -5.18 4.87
C SER A 27 11.27 -4.19 6.03
N PRO A 28 12.40 -3.49 6.19
CA PRO A 28 12.65 -2.61 7.33
C PRO A 28 11.75 -1.37 7.39
N LEU A 29 10.96 -1.10 6.34
CA LEU A 29 10.11 0.09 6.22
C LEU A 29 8.67 -0.10 6.73
N ILE A 30 8.23 -1.34 6.94
CA ILE A 30 6.83 -1.65 7.27
C ILE A 30 6.82 -2.63 8.43
N GLN A 31 6.24 -2.22 9.56
CA GLN A 31 6.11 -3.11 10.72
C GLN A 31 5.39 -4.39 10.30
N PRO A 32 5.86 -5.57 10.72
CA PRO A 32 5.19 -6.83 10.44
C PRO A 32 3.86 -6.84 11.19
N ALA A 33 2.80 -6.38 10.53
CA ALA A 33 1.46 -6.87 10.84
C ALA A 33 1.51 -8.37 10.54
N GLY A 34 1.07 -9.21 11.47
CA GLY A 34 1.10 -10.67 11.33
C GLY A 34 0.55 -11.15 9.99
N ASN A 35 0.84 -12.40 9.66
CA ASN A 35 0.47 -13.04 8.39
C ASN A 35 -1.06 -13.14 8.23
N ASP A 36 -1.69 -12.01 7.91
CA ASP A 36 -3.13 -11.83 7.73
C ASP A 36 -3.44 -11.96 6.24
N PRO A 37 -3.91 -13.12 5.77
CA PRO A 37 -4.18 -13.34 4.35
C PRO A 37 -5.23 -12.35 3.79
N ALA A 38 -6.18 -11.92 4.63
CA ALA A 38 -7.15 -10.90 4.27
C ALA A 38 -6.50 -9.54 3.93
N LYS A 39 -5.38 -9.20 4.58
CA LYS A 39 -4.64 -7.97 4.30
C LYS A 39 -3.91 -8.05 2.96
N LEU A 40 -3.35 -9.20 2.62
CA LEU A 40 -2.70 -9.44 1.33
C LEU A 40 -3.69 -9.32 0.17
N GLU A 41 -4.87 -9.90 0.28
CA GLU A 41 -5.90 -9.79 -0.76
C GLU A 41 -6.36 -8.34 -0.98
N VAL A 42 -6.48 -7.56 0.10
CA VAL A 42 -6.80 -6.13 0.02
C VAL A 42 -5.69 -5.33 -0.67
N LEU A 43 -4.42 -5.63 -0.36
CA LEU A 43 -3.28 -5.00 -1.03
C LEU A 43 -3.20 -5.34 -2.52
N ASP A 44 -3.45 -6.59 -2.89
CA ASP A 44 -3.38 -7.04 -4.29
C ASP A 44 -4.47 -6.37 -5.14
N ARG A 45 -5.71 -6.30 -4.60
CA ARG A 45 -6.82 -5.55 -5.18
C ARG A 45 -6.46 -4.08 -5.37
N LEU A 46 -5.89 -3.46 -4.34
CA LEU A 46 -5.51 -2.05 -4.36
C LEU A 46 -4.40 -1.77 -5.37
N LEU A 47 -3.42 -2.65 -5.50
CA LEU A 47 -2.36 -2.56 -6.50
C LEU A 47 -2.92 -2.63 -7.92
N LEU A 48 -3.89 -3.51 -8.17
CA LEU A 48 -4.58 -3.58 -9.45
C LEU A 48 -5.35 -2.29 -9.76
N ASP A 49 -6.07 -1.75 -8.78
CA ASP A 49 -6.86 -0.52 -8.96
C ASP A 49 -5.98 0.73 -9.17
N VAL A 50 -4.86 0.84 -8.46
CA VAL A 50 -3.86 1.92 -8.64
C VAL A 50 -3.20 1.82 -10.02
N ARG A 51 -2.78 0.61 -10.44
CA ARG A 51 -2.23 0.38 -11.79
C ARG A 51 -3.22 0.72 -12.89
N ALA A 52 -4.50 0.39 -12.69
CA ALA A 52 -5.57 0.71 -13.62
C ALA A 52 -6.00 2.19 -13.59
N GLY A 53 -5.42 3.02 -12.72
CA GLY A 53 -5.80 4.42 -12.57
C GLY A 53 -7.22 4.63 -12.01
N ARG A 54 -7.82 3.60 -11.40
CA ARG A 54 -9.17 3.67 -10.79
C ARG A 54 -9.14 4.31 -9.41
N VAL A 55 -7.98 4.31 -8.76
CA VAL A 55 -7.76 4.85 -7.42
C VAL A 55 -6.72 5.96 -7.51
N ASN A 56 -7.05 7.12 -6.95
CA ASN A 56 -6.15 8.27 -6.81
C ASN A 56 -5.79 8.56 -5.35
N GLU A 57 -6.45 7.94 -4.38
CA GLU A 57 -6.08 8.03 -2.97
C GLU A 57 -6.38 6.72 -2.24
N PHE A 58 -5.48 6.32 -1.34
CA PHE A 58 -5.64 5.10 -0.55
C PHE A 58 -4.92 5.15 0.78
N ARG A 59 -5.24 4.21 1.67
CA ARG A 59 -4.56 3.99 2.95
C ARG A 59 -3.94 2.61 2.98
N LEU A 60 -2.73 2.52 3.53
CA LEU A 60 -1.98 1.27 3.59
C LEU A 60 -2.40 0.38 4.77
N ASP A 61 -2.89 1.00 5.84
CA ASP A 61 -3.33 0.31 7.04
C ASP A 61 -4.56 1.03 7.61
N ALA A 62 -5.53 0.27 8.12
CA ALA A 62 -6.74 0.83 8.70
C ALA A 62 -6.47 1.59 10.01
N ASN A 63 -5.38 1.23 10.70
CA ASN A 63 -4.95 1.82 11.95
C ASN A 63 -3.91 2.95 11.74
N ASP A 64 -3.33 3.05 10.54
CA ASP A 64 -2.39 4.10 10.21
C ASP A 64 -3.11 5.32 9.59
N SER A 65 -2.76 6.51 10.08
CA SER A 65 -3.36 7.77 9.62
C SER A 65 -2.69 8.33 8.36
N THR A 66 -1.84 7.54 7.69
CA THR A 66 -1.15 7.93 6.46
C THR A 66 -2.02 7.67 5.25
N HIS A 67 -2.42 8.76 4.61
CA HIS A 67 -3.12 8.75 3.33
C HIS A 67 -2.11 8.92 2.20
N ILE A 68 -2.14 8.05 1.21
CA ILE A 68 -1.35 8.19 -0.01
C ILE A 68 -2.26 8.80 -1.07
N ALA A 69 -1.85 9.93 -1.63
CA ALA A 69 -2.51 10.58 -2.75
C ALA A 69 -1.62 10.44 -3.98
N ILE A 70 -2.17 9.87 -5.04
CA ILE A 70 -1.49 9.70 -6.31
C ILE A 70 -1.64 11.00 -7.09
N THR A 71 -0.50 11.57 -7.45
CA THR A 71 -0.44 12.73 -8.35
C THR A 71 0.17 12.24 -9.66
N ASP A 72 -0.65 12.19 -10.71
CA ASP A 72 -0.23 11.82 -12.08
C ASP A 72 0.51 13.00 -12.75
#